data_AF-A0AAW4N1E3-F1
#
_entry.id   AF-A0AAW4N1E3-F1
#
_cell.length_a   1.000
_cell.length_b   1.000
_cell.length_c   1.000
_cell.angle_alpha   90.00
_cell.angle_beta   90.00
_cell.angle_gamma   90.00
#
_symmetry.space_group_name_H-M   'P 1'
#
loop_
_entity.id
_entity.type
_entity.pdbx_description
1 polymer ?
#
loop_
_entity_poly.entity_id
_entity_poly.type
_entity_poly.pdbx_seq_one_letter_code
_entity_poly.pdbx_strand_id
1 'polypeptide(L)'
;MTEEINNIENHSVGGSVAVGRDVTVGGRSTIRGNATFNRDVYISGWLNARNIRGAGKGLYETVDKLNSAYPNPENGWFALVGNTLPADIYRAWGGEWVATGQKGGEPVLELAKLTELSESLENEVSARVAADEALKKAVDAEVTARANGDKELSDALAKEIADREKAIADEVLARTTAIDKAIEAEAAARTKDIAAEAKAREDADAAETKARTAAIEAEAQARDTAISAEATARSNADTALQTAMNENVKELKGADTEHESRLLALEQSEWPLSLELSINPILIEFTGSEKDTSVAWKIMRKGVGVTPTVLTFKQEGVALSAELSANGSINAKVNKLGDTVFEIAVEAEGMKKSASKKLTMVLPVYMGFAGASDAAGLAITELSKYAPLASPAGTYKIKNNADGIYLWLCVPDTMTINKVTSSGFTVPMREVQTGQTELGGYKCYRSSNAIVAGEYTYTIS
;
A
#
# COMPACT_ATOMS: atom_id res chain seq x y z
N MET A 1 138.77 -30.75 30.44
CA MET A 1 139.20 -31.42 29.21
C MET A 1 140.56 -32.03 29.49
N THR A 2 140.58 -33.35 29.68
CA THR A 2 141.65 -34.29 29.26
C THR A 2 141.08 -35.68 29.51
N GLU A 3 140.69 -36.34 28.42
CA GLU A 3 140.40 -37.78 28.37
C GLU A 3 141.71 -38.54 28.62
N GLU A 4 141.68 -39.53 29.51
CA GLU A 4 142.68 -40.60 29.55
C GLU A 4 142.11 -41.83 28.85
N ILE A 5 142.72 -42.18 27.72
CA ILE A 5 142.41 -43.35 26.90
C ILE A 5 143.15 -44.54 27.51
N ASN A 6 142.43 -45.49 28.12
CA ASN A 6 143.02 -46.75 28.56
C ASN A 6 143.25 -47.68 27.37
N ASN A 7 144.47 -47.63 26.82
CA ASN A 7 144.99 -48.49 25.77
C ASN A 7 145.34 -49.89 26.35
N ILE A 8 144.58 -50.94 26.05
CA ILE A 8 144.93 -52.31 26.47
C ILE A 8 145.92 -52.88 25.44
N GLU A 9 147.20 -52.90 25.81
CA GLU A 9 148.28 -53.41 24.97
C GLU A 9 148.49 -54.92 25.20
N ASN A 10 148.56 -55.69 24.11
CA ASN A 10 148.83 -57.12 24.17
C ASN A 10 150.35 -57.37 24.12
N HIS A 11 150.91 -57.82 25.23
CA HIS A 11 152.33 -58.15 25.36
C HIS A 11 152.50 -59.67 25.41
N SER A 12 153.28 -60.24 24.49
CA SER A 12 153.69 -61.64 24.55
C SER A 12 155.11 -61.76 25.09
N VAL A 13 155.30 -62.63 26.08
CA VAL A 13 156.62 -62.92 26.64
C VAL A 13 156.98 -64.37 26.31
N GLY A 14 158.02 -64.57 25.50
CA GLY A 14 158.60 -65.89 25.24
C GLY A 14 159.58 -66.28 26.35
N GLY A 15 159.45 -67.50 26.88
CA GLY A 15 160.34 -68.03 27.92
C GLY A 15 159.71 -68.06 29.31
N SER A 16 160.54 -68.02 30.36
CA SER A 16 160.10 -68.04 31.76
C SER A 16 159.81 -66.63 32.27
N VAL A 17 158.68 -66.47 32.96
CA VAL A 17 158.31 -65.23 33.66
C VAL A 17 158.32 -65.51 35.16
N ALA A 18 159.04 -64.71 35.94
CA ALA A 18 159.03 -64.74 37.39
C ALA A 18 158.41 -63.44 37.93
N VAL A 19 157.45 -63.55 38.85
CA VAL A 19 156.78 -62.43 39.51
C VAL A 19 157.01 -62.53 41.01
N GLY A 20 157.54 -61.47 41.64
CA GLY A 20 157.99 -61.52 43.04
C GLY A 20 156.91 -61.33 44.11
N ARG A 21 155.68 -60.93 43.73
CA ARG A 21 154.55 -60.71 44.65
C ARG A 21 153.27 -61.33 44.10
N ASP A 22 152.33 -60.50 43.65
CA ASP A 22 150.98 -60.92 43.30
C ASP A 22 150.80 -60.92 41.77
N VAL A 23 150.05 -61.90 41.28
CA VAL A 23 149.57 -61.94 39.90
C VAL A 23 148.06 -61.85 39.94
N THR A 24 147.50 -60.78 39.39
CA THR A 24 146.05 -60.65 39.17
C THR A 24 145.76 -60.89 37.68
N VAL A 25 145.05 -61.96 37.37
CA VAL A 25 144.61 -62.26 36.00
C VAL A 25 143.14 -61.88 35.85
N GLY A 26 142.85 -60.84 35.07
CA GLY A 26 141.49 -60.54 34.63
C GLY A 26 141.06 -61.48 33.51
N GLY A 27 139.86 -62.04 33.59
CA GLY A 27 139.31 -62.92 32.56
C GLY A 27 139.73 -64.40 32.70
N ARG A 28 139.91 -65.10 31.57
CA ARG A 28 140.17 -66.54 31.53
C ARG A 28 141.67 -66.82 31.65
N SER A 29 142.08 -67.47 32.74
CA SER A 29 143.40 -68.12 32.80
C SER A 29 143.33 -69.52 32.20
N THR A 30 144.36 -69.91 31.44
CA THR A 30 144.50 -71.28 30.93
C THR A 30 145.94 -71.75 31.16
N ILE A 31 146.09 -72.73 32.04
CA ILE A 31 147.37 -73.39 32.31
C ILE A 31 147.33 -74.74 31.59
N ARG A 32 148.19 -74.91 30.58
CA ARG A 32 148.27 -76.15 29.77
C ARG A 32 149.18 -77.23 30.38
N GLY A 33 150.02 -76.84 31.33
CA GLY A 33 150.90 -77.74 32.09
C GLY A 33 150.44 -77.92 33.54
N ASN A 34 151.35 -78.38 34.38
CA ASN A 34 151.10 -78.53 35.81
C ASN A 34 151.06 -77.16 36.51
N ALA A 35 150.13 -76.99 37.43
CA ALA A 35 150.08 -75.86 38.35
C ALA A 35 150.34 -76.37 39.77
N THR A 36 151.29 -75.76 40.47
CA THR A 36 151.55 -76.05 41.88
C THR A 36 151.08 -74.87 42.72
N PHE A 37 150.11 -75.12 43.59
CA PHE A 37 149.64 -74.16 44.58
C PHE A 37 150.14 -74.62 45.95
N ASN A 38 151.07 -73.87 46.55
CA ASN A 38 151.67 -74.23 47.84
C ASN A 38 150.80 -73.85 49.05
N ARG A 39 149.62 -73.28 48.82
CA ARG A 39 148.62 -72.83 49.81
C ARG A 39 147.22 -73.11 49.27
N ASP A 40 146.22 -72.69 50.03
CA ASP A 40 144.82 -72.87 49.69
C ASP A 40 144.48 -72.30 48.31
N VAL A 41 143.63 -73.04 47.59
CA VAL A 41 143.01 -72.60 46.35
C VAL A 41 141.54 -72.34 46.65
N TYR A 42 141.15 -71.06 46.64
CA TYR A 42 139.75 -70.67 46.79
C TYR A 42 139.10 -70.53 45.42
N ILE A 43 138.02 -71.29 45.18
CA ILE A 43 137.26 -71.27 43.92
C ILE A 43 135.83 -70.89 44.26
N SER A 44 135.42 -69.65 43.96
CA SER A 44 134.05 -69.18 44.19
C SER A 44 133.02 -69.77 43.23
N GLY A 45 133.48 -70.42 42.15
CA GLY A 45 132.66 -71.12 41.17
C GLY A 45 132.78 -72.64 41.29
N TRP A 46 132.49 -73.33 40.19
CA TRP A 46 132.58 -74.79 40.11
C TRP A 46 134.02 -75.27 39.89
N LEU A 47 134.48 -76.22 40.72
CA LEU A 47 135.67 -77.03 40.45
C LEU A 47 135.25 -78.29 39.68
N ASN A 48 135.39 -78.29 38.36
CA ASN A 48 135.26 -79.51 37.57
C ASN A 48 136.59 -80.28 37.56
N ALA A 49 136.73 -81.24 38.47
CA ALA A 49 137.94 -82.03 38.64
C ALA A 49 137.63 -83.54 38.51
N ARG A 50 137.72 -84.06 37.29
CA ARG A 50 137.46 -85.49 36.98
C ARG A 50 138.29 -86.46 37.84
N ASN A 51 139.48 -86.06 38.25
CA ASN A 51 140.42 -86.86 39.05
C ASN A 51 140.78 -86.16 40.37
N ILE A 52 139.80 -85.60 41.08
CA ILE A 52 140.05 -85.00 42.40
C ILE A 52 140.44 -86.07 43.42
N ARG A 53 141.53 -85.82 44.15
CA ARG A 53 141.94 -86.66 45.28
C ARG A 53 141.35 -86.11 46.58
N GLY A 54 140.03 -86.29 46.78
CA GLY A 54 139.30 -85.90 48.00
C GLY A 54 139.08 -87.07 48.96
N ALA A 55 138.65 -86.81 50.20
CA ALA A 55 138.40 -87.86 51.19
C ALA A 55 137.20 -88.76 50.85
N GLY A 56 136.13 -88.19 50.30
CA GLY A 56 135.00 -88.96 49.77
C GLY A 56 135.33 -89.54 48.40
N LYS A 57 135.22 -90.87 48.27
CA LYS A 57 135.55 -91.60 47.03
C LYS A 57 134.36 -91.84 46.13
N GLY A 58 133.15 -91.70 46.65
CA GLY A 58 131.92 -91.99 45.93
C GLY A 58 131.44 -93.42 46.15
N LEU A 59 130.59 -93.88 45.24
CA LEU A 59 129.94 -95.19 45.29
C LEU A 59 130.67 -96.19 44.38
N TYR A 60 131.07 -97.32 44.96
CA TYR A 60 131.75 -98.42 44.29
C TYR A 60 130.91 -99.68 44.36
N GLU A 61 130.92 -100.47 43.29
CA GLU A 61 130.11 -101.69 43.20
C GLU A 61 130.48 -102.73 44.26
N THR A 62 131.78 -102.90 44.48
CA THR A 62 132.36 -103.88 45.41
C THR A 62 133.57 -103.29 46.10
N VAL A 63 133.94 -103.85 47.25
CA VAL A 63 135.16 -103.46 47.95
C VAL A 63 136.39 -103.72 47.08
N ASP A 64 136.36 -104.73 46.22
CA ASP A 64 137.44 -105.03 45.27
C ASP A 64 137.62 -103.93 44.22
N LYS A 65 136.53 -103.35 43.70
CA LYS A 65 136.61 -102.21 42.78
C LYS A 65 137.08 -100.94 43.51
N LEU A 66 136.68 -100.75 44.75
CA LEU A 66 137.19 -99.68 45.60
C LEU A 66 138.69 -99.83 45.86
N ASN A 67 139.13 -101.02 46.25
CA ASN A 67 140.54 -101.38 46.43
C ASN A 67 141.33 -101.23 45.11
N SER A 68 140.76 -101.62 43.97
CA SER A 68 141.40 -101.49 42.66
C SER A 68 141.56 -100.02 42.24
N ALA A 69 140.57 -99.19 42.53
CA ALA A 69 140.62 -97.75 42.24
C ALA A 69 141.53 -96.99 43.21
N TYR A 70 141.57 -97.41 44.46
CA TYR A 70 142.37 -96.80 45.53
C TYR A 70 143.11 -97.87 46.35
N PRO A 71 144.21 -98.45 45.80
CA PRO A 71 144.92 -99.56 46.42
C PRO A 71 145.72 -99.17 47.66
N ASN A 72 146.02 -97.89 47.84
CA ASN A 72 146.71 -97.34 49.01
C ASN A 72 145.84 -96.24 49.64
N PRO A 73 144.79 -96.59 50.38
CA PRO A 73 143.87 -95.60 50.94
C PRO A 73 144.45 -94.89 52.18
N GLU A 74 144.20 -93.58 52.27
CA GLU A 74 144.66 -92.76 53.39
C GLU A 74 143.63 -92.69 54.52
N ASN A 75 144.10 -92.66 55.77
CA ASN A 75 143.24 -92.52 56.94
C ASN A 75 142.26 -91.34 56.77
N GLY A 76 140.97 -91.61 56.99
CA GLY A 76 139.91 -90.59 56.89
C GLY A 76 139.21 -90.52 55.55
N TRP A 77 139.69 -91.24 54.52
CA TRP A 77 138.89 -91.44 53.31
C TRP A 77 137.65 -92.30 53.61
N PHE A 78 136.57 -92.06 52.87
CA PHE A 78 135.35 -92.87 52.95
C PHE A 78 134.75 -93.12 51.56
N ALA A 79 134.09 -94.26 51.42
CA ALA A 79 133.40 -94.68 50.23
C ALA A 79 132.09 -95.37 50.59
N LEU A 80 131.17 -95.40 49.65
CA LEU A 80 130.00 -96.26 49.71
C LEU A 80 130.28 -97.48 48.83
N VAL A 81 129.98 -98.67 49.32
CA VAL A 81 130.17 -99.94 48.60
C VAL A 81 128.85 -100.68 48.49
N GLY A 82 128.39 -100.88 47.27
CA GLY A 82 127.15 -101.53 46.93
C GLY A 82 126.62 -101.09 45.57
N ASN A 83 125.70 -101.89 45.01
CA ASN A 83 125.06 -101.61 43.73
C ASN A 83 124.00 -100.50 43.80
N THR A 84 123.46 -100.24 44.99
CA THR A 84 122.35 -99.31 45.22
C THR A 84 122.53 -98.60 46.56
N LEU A 85 121.91 -97.43 46.70
CA LEU A 85 121.75 -96.81 48.00
C LEU A 85 120.53 -97.41 48.74
N PRO A 86 120.59 -97.58 50.06
CA PRO A 86 121.73 -97.31 50.91
C PRO A 86 122.82 -98.40 50.76
N ALA A 87 124.06 -97.95 50.59
CA ALA A 87 125.24 -98.79 50.38
C ALA A 87 126.09 -98.84 51.66
N ASP A 88 126.91 -99.88 51.81
CA ASP A 88 127.76 -100.05 52.99
C ASP A 88 128.83 -98.95 53.02
N ILE A 89 128.99 -98.28 54.16
CA ILE A 89 129.99 -97.24 54.32
C ILE A 89 131.32 -97.90 54.67
N TYR A 90 132.33 -97.72 53.82
CA TYR A 90 133.72 -98.09 54.07
C TYR A 90 134.53 -96.86 54.44
N ARG A 91 135.43 -97.00 55.40
CA ARG A 91 136.36 -95.95 55.83
C ARG A 91 137.78 -96.49 55.78
N ALA A 92 138.69 -95.69 55.26
CA ALA A 92 140.10 -96.03 55.21
C ALA A 92 140.77 -95.82 56.57
N TRP A 93 141.46 -96.85 57.06
CA TRP A 93 142.26 -96.80 58.28
C TRP A 93 143.41 -97.81 58.23
N GLY A 94 144.62 -97.40 58.60
CA GLY A 94 145.79 -98.30 58.66
C GLY A 94 146.31 -98.74 57.28
N GLY A 95 145.96 -98.03 56.22
CA GLY A 95 146.30 -98.40 54.84
C GLY A 95 145.34 -99.38 54.17
N GLU A 96 144.21 -99.71 54.82
CA GLU A 96 143.19 -100.61 54.28
C GLU A 96 141.79 -99.97 54.31
N TRP A 97 140.90 -100.43 53.43
CA TRP A 97 139.48 -100.08 53.46
C TRP A 97 138.73 -100.98 54.44
N VAL A 98 138.18 -100.38 55.50
CA VAL A 98 137.46 -101.12 56.56
C VAL A 98 135.97 -100.80 56.51
N ALA A 99 135.13 -101.84 56.53
CA ALA A 99 133.68 -101.68 56.62
C ALA A 99 133.29 -101.09 57.99
N THR A 100 132.40 -100.09 58.01
CA THR A 100 131.93 -99.48 59.26
C THR A 100 130.75 -100.21 59.91
N GLY A 101 130.10 -101.11 59.17
CA GLY A 101 128.84 -101.75 59.57
C GLY A 101 127.60 -100.86 59.41
N GLN A 102 127.74 -99.61 59.00
CA GLN A 102 126.64 -98.69 58.73
C GLN A 102 126.35 -98.63 57.22
N LYS A 103 125.10 -98.35 56.85
CA LYS A 103 124.70 -98.03 55.48
C LYS A 103 124.41 -96.54 55.34
N GLY A 104 124.68 -95.97 54.17
CA GLY A 104 124.46 -94.55 53.89
C GLY A 104 123.82 -94.31 52.54
N GLY A 105 123.15 -93.16 52.39
CA GLY A 105 122.57 -92.69 51.14
C GLY A 105 121.07 -92.89 50.94
N GLU A 106 120.32 -93.29 51.98
CA GLU A 106 118.84 -93.37 51.93
C GLU A 106 118.19 -92.09 52.48
N PRO A 107 117.25 -91.45 51.74
CA PRO A 107 116.42 -90.38 52.28
C PRO A 107 115.32 -90.94 53.19
N VAL A 108 115.18 -90.41 54.41
CA VAL A 108 114.10 -90.78 55.34
C VAL A 108 112.82 -90.03 54.96
N LEU A 109 111.77 -90.75 54.54
CA LEU A 109 110.43 -90.21 54.27
C LEU A 109 109.49 -90.46 55.48
N GLU A 110 108.87 -89.41 56.01
CA GLU A 110 107.98 -89.48 57.19
C GLU A 110 106.55 -89.86 56.77
N LEU A 111 106.32 -91.16 56.53
CA LEU A 111 105.08 -91.69 55.96
C LEU A 111 103.79 -91.28 56.71
N ALA A 112 103.84 -91.15 58.03
CA ALA A 112 102.67 -90.79 58.86
C ALA A 112 102.07 -89.42 58.50
N LYS A 113 102.91 -88.40 58.30
CA LYS A 113 102.45 -87.05 57.91
C LYS A 113 101.85 -87.02 56.51
N LEU A 114 102.35 -87.89 55.61
CA LEU A 114 101.80 -88.00 54.26
C LEU A 114 100.40 -88.63 54.28
N THR A 115 100.17 -89.61 55.15
CA THR A 115 98.85 -90.21 55.35
C THR A 115 97.85 -89.21 55.94
N GLU A 116 98.23 -88.49 57.00
CA GLU A 116 97.36 -87.44 57.60
C GLU A 116 96.98 -86.34 56.59
N LEU A 117 97.94 -85.91 55.76
CA LEU A 117 97.68 -84.92 54.72
C LEU A 117 96.73 -85.47 53.63
N SER A 118 96.86 -86.74 53.26
CA SER A 118 95.95 -87.39 52.30
C SER A 118 94.53 -87.43 52.83
N GLU A 119 94.33 -87.88 54.08
CA GLU A 119 93.02 -87.93 54.72
C GLU A 119 92.40 -86.53 54.86
N SER A 120 93.18 -85.53 55.26
CA SER A 120 92.72 -84.15 55.34
C SER A 120 92.30 -83.60 53.97
N LEU A 121 93.04 -83.92 52.91
CA LEU A 121 92.72 -83.47 51.56
C LEU A 121 91.46 -84.15 51.04
N GLU A 122 91.30 -85.45 51.26
CA GLU A 122 90.08 -86.20 50.91
C GLU A 122 88.84 -85.65 51.61
N ASN A 123 88.96 -85.28 52.89
CA ASN A 123 87.89 -84.66 53.65
C ASN A 123 87.52 -83.27 53.10
N GLU A 124 88.50 -82.40 52.80
CA GLU A 124 88.24 -81.08 52.21
C GLU A 124 87.60 -81.20 50.81
N VAL A 125 88.09 -82.12 49.98
CA VAL A 125 87.50 -82.40 48.66
C VAL A 125 86.04 -82.82 48.82
N SER A 126 85.74 -83.74 49.73
CA SER A 126 84.38 -84.22 49.99
C SER A 126 83.47 -83.09 50.48
N ALA A 127 83.96 -82.23 51.37
CA ALA A 127 83.23 -81.07 51.88
C ALA A 127 82.95 -80.04 50.77
N ARG A 128 83.92 -79.77 49.89
CA ARG A 128 83.75 -78.87 48.73
C ARG A 128 82.73 -79.40 47.73
N VAL A 129 82.78 -80.70 47.41
CA VAL A 129 81.79 -81.34 46.54
C VAL A 129 80.38 -81.20 47.11
N ALA A 130 80.20 -81.49 48.40
CA ALA A 130 78.90 -81.33 49.06
C ALA A 130 78.41 -79.87 49.07
N ALA A 131 79.31 -78.91 49.28
CA ALA A 131 78.99 -77.49 49.22
C ALA A 131 78.61 -77.02 47.81
N ASP A 132 79.32 -77.48 46.78
CA ASP A 132 79.02 -77.17 45.37
C ASP A 132 77.68 -77.77 44.93
N GLU A 133 77.36 -78.99 45.36
CA GLU A 133 76.03 -79.59 45.13
C GLU A 133 74.92 -78.81 45.83
N ALA A 134 75.14 -78.36 47.06
CA ALA A 134 74.18 -77.55 47.80
C ALA A 134 73.96 -76.18 47.13
N LEU A 135 75.04 -75.52 46.72
CA LEU A 135 74.98 -74.25 45.98
C LEU A 135 74.26 -74.43 44.65
N LYS A 136 74.57 -75.50 43.90
CA LYS A 136 73.88 -75.81 42.65
C LYS A 136 72.38 -75.95 42.85
N LYS A 137 71.94 -76.70 43.86
CA LYS A 137 70.50 -76.83 44.20
C LYS A 137 69.86 -75.48 44.55
N ALA A 138 70.56 -74.64 45.31
CA ALA A 138 70.06 -73.31 45.67
C ALA A 138 69.94 -72.39 44.45
N VAL A 139 70.92 -72.40 43.55
CA VAL A 139 70.89 -71.63 42.30
C VAL A 139 69.77 -72.13 41.38
N ASP A 140 69.62 -73.44 41.20
CA ASP A 140 68.57 -74.03 40.36
C ASP A 140 67.16 -73.68 40.92
N ALA A 141 67.01 -73.65 42.25
CA ALA A 141 65.77 -73.22 42.91
C ALA A 141 65.48 -71.72 42.70
N GLU A 142 66.48 -70.85 42.85
CA GLU A 142 66.36 -69.41 42.60
C GLU A 142 66.03 -69.10 41.14
N VAL A 143 66.67 -69.80 40.19
CA VAL A 143 66.35 -69.67 38.76
C VAL A 143 64.89 -70.04 38.49
N THR A 144 64.41 -71.12 39.11
CA THR A 144 63.01 -71.54 38.99
C THR A 144 62.07 -70.50 39.61
N ALA A 145 62.40 -69.96 40.79
CA ALA A 145 61.61 -68.94 41.45
C ALA A 145 61.52 -67.65 40.61
N ARG A 146 62.63 -67.20 40.02
CA ARG A 146 62.64 -66.03 39.12
C ARG A 146 61.83 -66.29 37.85
N ALA A 147 61.98 -67.45 37.22
CA ALA A 147 61.19 -67.79 36.03
C ALA A 147 59.68 -67.78 36.32
N ASN A 148 59.26 -68.29 37.49
CA ASN A 148 57.87 -68.22 37.92
C ASN A 148 57.42 -66.79 38.19
N GLY A 149 58.23 -65.99 38.90
CA GLY A 149 57.92 -64.58 39.17
C GLY A 149 57.83 -63.73 37.90
N ASP A 150 58.74 -63.94 36.94
CA ASP A 150 58.71 -63.28 35.63
C ASP A 150 57.44 -63.68 34.85
N LYS A 151 57.04 -64.95 34.92
CA LYS A 151 55.79 -65.42 34.31
C LYS A 151 54.56 -64.80 34.97
N GLU A 152 54.49 -64.76 36.29
CA GLU A 152 53.39 -64.12 37.03
C GLU A 152 53.29 -62.63 36.70
N LEU A 153 54.42 -61.92 36.64
CA LEU A 153 54.46 -60.52 36.26
C LEU A 153 54.03 -60.31 34.81
N SER A 154 54.47 -61.17 33.89
CA SER A 154 54.05 -61.13 32.48
C SER A 154 52.55 -61.37 32.32
N ASP A 155 51.99 -62.34 33.04
CA ASP A 155 50.56 -62.66 33.02
C ASP A 155 49.73 -61.50 33.63
N ALA A 156 50.20 -60.90 34.72
CA ALA A 156 49.58 -59.72 35.34
C ALA A 156 49.61 -58.49 34.42
N LEU A 157 50.74 -58.25 33.74
CA LEU A 157 50.87 -57.16 32.78
C LEU A 157 49.94 -57.37 31.57
N ALA A 158 49.86 -58.58 31.04
CA ALA A 158 48.95 -58.90 29.93
C ALA A 158 47.48 -58.69 30.33
N LYS A 159 47.11 -59.07 31.56
CA LYS A 159 45.77 -58.81 32.09
C LYS A 159 45.48 -57.32 32.23
N GLU A 160 46.41 -56.55 32.79
CA GLU A 160 46.25 -55.09 32.94
C GLU A 160 46.10 -54.40 31.58
N ILE A 161 46.86 -54.83 30.57
CA ILE A 161 46.72 -54.33 29.19
C ILE A 161 45.30 -54.60 28.67
N ALA A 162 44.82 -55.84 28.78
CA ALA A 162 43.48 -56.20 28.31
C ALA A 162 42.37 -55.43 29.05
N ASP A 163 42.50 -55.28 30.38
CA ASP A 163 41.53 -54.55 31.19
C ASP A 163 41.52 -53.05 30.83
N ARG A 164 42.69 -52.44 30.56
CA ARG A 164 42.79 -51.04 30.11
C ARG A 164 42.27 -50.84 28.69
N GLU A 165 42.56 -51.74 27.77
CA GLU A 165 42.02 -51.71 26.40
C GLU A 165 40.49 -51.76 26.42
N LYS A 166 39.92 -52.63 27.26
CA LYS A 166 38.48 -52.70 27.46
C LYS A 166 37.91 -51.41 28.05
N ALA A 167 38.54 -50.87 29.09
CA ALA A 167 38.08 -49.63 29.72
C ALA A 167 38.10 -48.43 28.75
N ILE A 168 39.14 -48.35 27.90
CA ILE A 168 39.22 -47.33 26.84
C ILE A 168 38.09 -47.51 25.82
N ALA A 169 37.84 -48.73 25.38
CA ALA A 169 36.76 -49.01 24.42
C ALA A 169 35.37 -48.67 25.00
N ASP A 170 35.12 -49.04 26.26
CA ASP A 170 33.87 -48.72 26.97
C ASP A 170 33.68 -47.20 27.11
N GLU A 171 34.73 -46.45 27.47
CA GLU A 171 34.69 -45.00 27.59
C GLU A 171 34.46 -44.31 26.22
N VAL A 172 35.11 -44.78 25.16
CA VAL A 172 34.90 -44.27 23.80
C VAL A 172 33.46 -44.50 23.35
N LEU A 173 32.91 -45.69 23.60
CA LEU A 173 31.51 -46.00 23.29
C LEU A 173 30.55 -45.11 24.08
N ALA A 174 30.80 -44.92 25.38
CA ALA A 174 29.97 -44.07 26.24
C ALA A 174 29.97 -42.61 25.78
N ARG A 175 31.15 -42.05 25.45
CA ARG A 175 31.27 -40.69 24.92
C ARG A 175 30.60 -40.53 23.57
N THR A 176 30.78 -41.50 22.67
CA THR A 176 30.15 -41.47 21.35
C THR A 176 28.64 -41.47 21.47
N THR A 177 28.08 -42.37 22.29
CA THR A 177 26.64 -42.44 22.58
C THR A 177 26.10 -41.15 23.20
N ALA A 178 26.87 -40.51 24.10
CA ALA A 178 26.47 -39.25 24.71
C ALA A 178 26.47 -38.09 23.71
N ILE A 179 27.46 -38.04 22.82
CA ILE A 179 27.55 -37.03 21.74
C ILE A 179 26.38 -37.21 20.76
N ASP A 180 26.10 -38.43 20.33
CA ASP A 180 25.00 -38.72 19.40
C ASP A 180 23.66 -38.28 19.98
N LYS A 181 23.38 -38.63 21.24
CA LYS A 181 22.17 -38.17 21.95
C LYS A 181 22.08 -36.65 22.06
N ALA A 182 23.19 -35.96 22.30
CA ALA A 182 23.22 -34.50 22.37
C ALA A 182 22.94 -33.86 20.99
N ILE A 183 23.51 -34.42 19.92
CA ILE A 183 23.25 -33.99 18.54
C ILE A 183 21.78 -34.20 18.17
N GLU A 184 21.22 -35.36 18.47
CA GLU A 184 19.80 -35.66 18.22
C GLU A 184 18.87 -34.69 18.99
N ALA A 185 19.18 -34.42 20.25
CA ALA A 185 18.41 -33.49 21.07
C ALA A 185 18.47 -32.05 20.52
N GLU A 186 19.64 -31.58 20.12
CA GLU A 186 19.84 -30.26 19.50
C GLU A 186 19.11 -30.17 18.15
N ALA A 187 19.19 -31.22 17.31
CA ALA A 187 18.49 -31.27 16.04
C ALA A 187 16.96 -31.22 16.22
N ALA A 188 16.44 -31.94 17.20
CA ALA A 188 15.02 -31.91 17.56
C ALA A 188 14.59 -30.52 18.08
N ALA A 189 15.40 -29.89 18.93
CA ALA A 189 15.14 -28.53 19.42
C ALA A 189 15.10 -27.51 18.27
N ARG A 190 16.10 -27.50 17.39
CA ARG A 190 16.13 -26.62 16.21
C ARG A 190 14.95 -26.84 15.27
N THR A 191 14.55 -28.10 15.07
CA THR A 191 13.37 -28.43 14.25
C THR A 191 12.10 -27.83 14.84
N LYS A 192 11.94 -27.90 16.17
CA LYS A 192 10.82 -27.30 16.89
C LYS A 192 10.81 -25.77 16.78
N ASP A 193 11.98 -25.14 16.93
CA ASP A 193 12.10 -23.68 16.83
C ASP A 193 11.80 -23.17 15.41
N ILE A 194 12.29 -23.88 14.38
CA ILE A 194 11.97 -23.57 12.97
C ILE A 194 10.47 -23.70 12.71
N ALA A 195 9.82 -24.75 13.23
CA ALA A 195 8.37 -24.94 13.09
C ALA A 195 7.58 -23.84 13.81
N ALA A 196 8.04 -23.41 14.99
CA ALA A 196 7.42 -22.32 15.74
C ALA A 196 7.55 -20.97 15.01
N GLU A 197 8.72 -20.65 14.48
CA GLU A 197 8.96 -19.45 13.66
C GLU A 197 8.12 -19.48 12.38
N ALA A 198 8.04 -20.62 11.69
CA ALA A 198 7.20 -20.78 10.50
C ALA A 198 5.73 -20.52 10.82
N LYS A 199 5.22 -21.09 11.91
CA LYS A 199 3.84 -20.86 12.37
C LYS A 199 3.59 -19.41 12.77
N ALA A 200 4.55 -18.74 13.41
CA ALA A 200 4.44 -17.33 13.77
C ALA A 200 4.35 -16.43 12.53
N ARG A 201 5.10 -16.75 11.46
CA ARG A 201 4.99 -16.04 10.17
C ARG A 201 3.65 -16.27 9.48
N GLU A 202 3.16 -17.52 9.45
CA GLU A 202 1.83 -17.82 8.91
C GLU A 202 0.72 -17.05 9.66
N ASP A 203 0.81 -16.97 10.99
CA ASP A 203 -0.15 -16.21 11.81
C ASP A 203 -0.05 -14.70 11.55
N ALA A 204 1.15 -14.17 11.35
CA ALA A 204 1.37 -12.76 11.01
C ALA A 204 0.80 -12.43 9.62
N ASP A 205 1.04 -13.27 8.61
CA ASP A 205 0.50 -13.11 7.26
C ASP A 205 -1.04 -13.18 7.24
N ALA A 206 -1.62 -14.09 8.04
CA ALA A 206 -3.06 -14.20 8.21
C ALA A 206 -3.64 -12.95 8.89
N ALA A 207 -2.97 -12.42 9.92
CA ALA A 207 -3.37 -11.21 10.61
C ALA A 207 -3.29 -9.98 9.70
N GLU A 208 -2.22 -9.85 8.90
CA GLU A 208 -2.08 -8.77 7.91
C GLU A 208 -3.17 -8.85 6.84
N THR A 209 -3.43 -10.06 6.30
CA THR A 209 -4.50 -10.28 5.33
C THR A 209 -5.85 -9.84 5.89
N LYS A 210 -6.18 -10.26 7.11
CA LYS A 210 -7.42 -9.86 7.79
C LYS A 210 -7.52 -8.34 7.98
N ALA A 211 -6.42 -7.69 8.38
CA ALA A 211 -6.38 -6.24 8.57
C ALA A 211 -6.59 -5.49 7.25
N ARG A 212 -5.94 -5.93 6.16
CA ARG A 212 -6.09 -5.35 4.82
C ARG A 212 -7.51 -5.52 4.29
N THR A 213 -8.11 -6.71 4.45
CA THR A 213 -9.51 -6.95 4.06
C THR A 213 -10.47 -6.02 4.81
N ALA A 214 -10.33 -5.90 6.13
CA ALA A 214 -11.17 -5.01 6.93
C ALA A 214 -11.02 -3.53 6.52
N ALA A 215 -9.80 -3.08 6.19
CA ALA A 215 -9.56 -1.72 5.71
C ALA A 215 -10.23 -1.45 4.35
N ILE A 216 -10.19 -2.42 3.42
CA ILE A 216 -10.85 -2.32 2.12
C ILE A 216 -12.38 -2.26 2.30
N GLU A 217 -12.95 -3.09 3.17
CA GLU A 217 -14.38 -3.09 3.47
C GLU A 217 -14.82 -1.76 4.09
N ALA A 218 -14.03 -1.20 5.02
CA ALA A 218 -14.31 0.10 5.62
C ALA A 218 -14.26 1.24 4.60
N GLU A 219 -13.26 1.25 3.72
CA GLU A 219 -13.15 2.22 2.62
C GLU A 219 -14.33 2.11 1.65
N ALA A 220 -14.76 0.89 1.31
CA ALA A 220 -15.92 0.65 0.46
C ALA A 220 -17.21 1.22 1.09
N GLN A 221 -17.45 0.94 2.38
CA GLN A 221 -18.59 1.49 3.12
C GLN A 221 -18.55 3.02 3.21
N ALA A 222 -17.37 3.61 3.40
CA ALA A 222 -17.20 5.06 3.43
C ALA A 222 -17.55 5.69 2.07
N ARG A 223 -17.11 5.07 0.95
CA ARG A 223 -17.46 5.50 -0.40
C ARG A 223 -18.95 5.37 -0.69
N ASP A 224 -19.57 4.25 -0.32
CA ASP A 224 -21.01 4.05 -0.51
C ASP A 224 -21.84 5.10 0.27
N THR A 225 -21.40 5.41 1.49
CA THR A 225 -22.01 6.46 2.31
C THR A 225 -21.88 7.83 1.65
N ALA A 226 -20.69 8.17 1.14
CA ALA A 226 -20.44 9.43 0.46
C ALA A 226 -21.25 9.57 -0.84
N ILE A 227 -21.34 8.50 -1.64
CA ILE A 227 -22.15 8.44 -2.87
C ILE A 227 -23.63 8.64 -2.54
N SER A 228 -24.13 7.99 -1.48
CA SER A 228 -25.53 8.12 -1.04
C SER A 228 -25.86 9.53 -0.55
N ALA A 229 -24.93 10.16 0.17
CA ALA A 229 -25.05 11.54 0.61
C ALA A 229 -25.08 12.52 -0.59
N GLU A 230 -24.18 12.35 -1.55
CA GLU A 230 -24.14 13.14 -2.79
C GLU A 230 -25.43 12.95 -3.62
N ALA A 231 -25.92 11.71 -3.75
CA ALA A 231 -27.16 11.42 -4.47
C ALA A 231 -28.36 12.13 -3.82
N THR A 232 -28.42 12.14 -2.48
CA THR A 232 -29.44 12.86 -1.72
C THR A 232 -29.31 14.37 -1.91
N ALA A 233 -28.09 14.91 -1.87
CA ALA A 233 -27.83 16.33 -2.10
C ALA A 233 -28.30 16.78 -3.49
N ARG A 234 -28.02 15.99 -4.54
CA ARG A 234 -28.52 16.27 -5.91
C ARG A 234 -30.04 16.19 -6.00
N SER A 235 -30.66 15.18 -5.42
CA SER A 235 -32.13 15.05 -5.42
C SER A 235 -32.81 16.25 -4.73
N ASN A 236 -32.24 16.73 -3.61
CA ASN A 236 -32.71 17.92 -2.93
C ASN A 236 -32.54 19.19 -3.78
N ALA A 237 -31.38 19.33 -4.47
CA ALA A 237 -31.13 20.44 -5.37
C ALA A 237 -32.10 20.46 -6.57
N ASP A 238 -32.35 19.31 -7.18
CA ASP A 238 -33.31 19.16 -8.28
C ASP A 238 -34.73 19.52 -7.82
N THR A 239 -35.11 19.10 -6.60
CA THR A 239 -36.40 19.45 -6.00
C THR A 239 -36.53 20.95 -5.76
N ALA A 240 -35.47 21.59 -5.25
CA ALA A 240 -35.43 23.03 -5.04
C ALA A 240 -35.55 23.80 -6.37
N LEU A 241 -34.82 23.36 -7.40
CA LEU A 241 -34.89 23.95 -8.75
C LEU A 241 -36.29 23.80 -9.35
N GLN A 242 -36.89 22.61 -9.23
CA GLN A 242 -38.25 22.36 -9.71
C GLN A 242 -39.28 23.26 -9.02
N THR A 243 -39.10 23.49 -7.71
CA THR A 243 -39.97 24.40 -6.93
C THR A 243 -39.84 25.83 -7.42
N ALA A 244 -38.61 26.35 -7.56
CA ALA A 244 -38.36 27.71 -8.07
C ALA A 244 -38.90 27.90 -9.49
N MET A 245 -38.77 26.88 -10.35
CA MET A 245 -39.30 26.93 -11.71
C MET A 245 -40.84 26.98 -11.72
N ASN A 246 -41.50 26.22 -10.84
CA ASN A 246 -42.96 26.25 -10.70
C ASN A 246 -43.46 27.62 -10.20
N GLU A 247 -42.74 28.24 -9.27
CA GLU A 247 -43.04 29.60 -8.79
C GLU A 247 -42.91 30.62 -9.91
N ASN A 248 -41.80 30.62 -10.66
CA ASN A 248 -41.61 31.50 -11.82
C ASN A 248 -42.72 31.32 -12.87
N VAL A 249 -43.09 30.08 -13.19
CA VAL A 249 -44.20 29.81 -14.14
C VAL A 249 -45.53 30.36 -13.62
N LYS A 250 -45.80 30.24 -12.30
CA LYS A 250 -47.00 30.79 -11.69
C LYS A 250 -47.02 32.32 -11.77
N GLU A 251 -45.90 32.97 -11.47
CA GLU A 251 -45.76 34.43 -11.57
C GLU A 251 -45.97 34.93 -13.01
N LEU A 252 -45.32 34.28 -13.98
CA LEU A 252 -45.48 34.62 -15.40
C LEU A 252 -46.94 34.46 -15.87
N LYS A 253 -47.62 33.37 -15.48
CA LYS A 253 -49.06 33.20 -15.78
C LYS A 253 -49.94 34.28 -15.13
N GLY A 254 -49.59 34.69 -13.90
CA GLY A 254 -50.25 35.80 -13.21
C GLY A 254 -50.08 37.11 -13.98
N ALA A 255 -48.85 37.43 -14.38
CA ALA A 255 -48.53 38.61 -15.17
C ALA A 255 -49.23 38.60 -16.54
N ASP A 256 -49.26 37.46 -17.25
CA ASP A 256 -50.00 37.33 -18.51
C ASP A 256 -51.49 37.61 -18.32
N THR A 257 -52.09 37.09 -17.25
CA THR A 257 -53.50 37.36 -16.93
C THR A 257 -53.77 38.85 -16.68
N GLU A 258 -52.85 39.52 -15.97
CA GLU A 258 -52.94 40.97 -15.73
C GLU A 258 -52.75 41.77 -17.02
N HIS A 259 -51.79 41.39 -17.85
CA HIS A 259 -51.55 42.01 -19.16
C HIS A 259 -52.75 41.86 -20.10
N GLU A 260 -53.35 40.67 -20.20
CA GLU A 260 -54.57 40.44 -20.98
C GLU A 260 -55.73 41.31 -20.49
N SER A 261 -55.89 41.43 -19.17
CA SER A 261 -56.92 42.29 -18.58
C SER A 261 -56.69 43.77 -18.91
N ARG A 262 -55.44 44.23 -18.82
CA ARG A 262 -55.05 45.61 -19.17
C ARG A 262 -55.22 45.88 -20.67
N LEU A 263 -54.90 44.91 -21.52
CA LEU A 263 -55.07 45.01 -22.98
C LEU A 263 -56.54 45.12 -23.34
N LEU A 264 -57.40 44.27 -22.77
CA LEU A 264 -58.84 44.33 -22.97
C LEU A 264 -59.43 45.68 -22.54
N ALA A 265 -59.01 46.21 -21.39
CA ALA A 265 -59.43 47.52 -20.92
C ALA A 265 -58.99 48.64 -21.88
N LEU A 266 -57.75 48.58 -22.37
CA LEU A 266 -57.22 49.54 -23.34
C LEU A 266 -58.00 49.44 -24.67
N GLU A 267 -58.26 48.24 -25.18
CA GLU A 267 -59.04 48.04 -26.41
C GLU A 267 -60.46 48.60 -26.30
N GLN A 268 -61.09 48.52 -25.13
CA GLN A 268 -62.41 49.09 -24.89
C GLN A 268 -62.37 50.63 -24.82
N SER A 269 -61.29 51.20 -24.28
CA SER A 269 -61.09 52.65 -24.19
C SER A 269 -60.78 53.30 -25.54
N GLU A 270 -59.80 52.78 -26.28
CA GLU A 270 -59.35 53.34 -27.56
C GLU A 270 -60.36 53.15 -28.68
N TRP A 271 -61.12 52.05 -28.62
CA TRP A 271 -62.10 51.68 -29.64
C TRP A 271 -63.49 51.48 -29.02
N PRO A 272 -64.14 52.56 -28.56
CA PRO A 272 -65.43 52.46 -27.91
C PRO A 272 -66.53 52.03 -28.89
N LEU A 273 -67.59 51.44 -28.36
CA LEU A 273 -68.79 51.12 -29.12
C LEU A 273 -69.46 52.42 -29.62
N SER A 274 -69.60 52.53 -30.94
CA SER A 274 -70.38 53.58 -31.59
C SER A 274 -71.78 53.05 -31.91
N LEU A 275 -72.80 53.83 -31.54
CA LEU A 275 -74.20 53.52 -31.79
C LEU A 275 -74.87 54.74 -32.42
N GLU A 276 -75.27 54.61 -33.67
CA GLU A 276 -75.99 55.64 -34.40
C GLU A 276 -77.45 55.23 -34.58
N LEU A 277 -78.36 56.16 -34.30
CA LEU A 277 -79.80 56.01 -34.50
C LEU A 277 -80.28 57.04 -35.52
N SER A 278 -80.95 56.58 -36.56
CA SER A 278 -81.45 57.37 -37.68
C SER A 278 -82.94 57.13 -37.88
N ILE A 279 -83.68 58.19 -38.22
CA ILE A 279 -85.12 58.13 -38.48
C ILE A 279 -85.36 58.87 -39.79
N ASN A 280 -86.06 58.23 -40.73
CA ASN A 280 -86.41 58.85 -42.00
C ASN A 280 -87.79 58.36 -42.50
N PRO A 281 -88.75 59.26 -42.76
CA PRO A 281 -88.72 60.71 -42.48
C PRO A 281 -88.82 61.02 -40.97
N ILE A 282 -88.08 62.05 -40.52
CA ILE A 282 -88.09 62.51 -39.10
C ILE A 282 -89.25 63.48 -38.79
N LEU A 283 -89.88 64.03 -39.83
CA LEU A 283 -91.03 64.92 -39.75
C LEU A 283 -92.11 64.40 -40.71
N ILE A 284 -93.29 64.10 -40.18
CA ILE A 284 -94.39 63.50 -40.94
C ILE A 284 -95.65 64.33 -40.75
N GLU A 285 -96.51 64.35 -41.75
CA GLU A 285 -97.85 64.94 -41.60
C GLU A 285 -98.75 64.04 -40.75
N PHE A 286 -99.42 64.63 -39.76
CA PHE A 286 -100.47 63.95 -39.01
C PHE A 286 -101.78 63.96 -39.81
N THR A 287 -102.20 62.78 -40.28
CA THR A 287 -103.44 62.59 -41.04
C THR A 287 -104.52 61.85 -40.24
N GLY A 288 -104.29 61.58 -38.94
CA GLY A 288 -105.18 60.77 -38.09
C GLY A 288 -105.08 59.26 -38.31
N SER A 289 -104.25 58.81 -39.26
CA SER A 289 -104.02 57.40 -39.61
C SER A 289 -102.54 57.03 -39.46
N GLU A 290 -102.28 55.73 -39.27
CA GLU A 290 -100.91 55.22 -39.13
C GLU A 290 -100.04 55.61 -40.32
N LYS A 291 -98.84 56.11 -40.00
CA LYS A 291 -97.77 56.37 -40.95
C LYS A 291 -96.57 55.50 -40.64
N ASP A 292 -95.94 55.03 -41.69
CA ASP A 292 -94.71 54.26 -41.62
C ASP A 292 -93.51 55.22 -41.56
N THR A 293 -92.55 54.88 -40.71
CA THR A 293 -91.24 55.53 -40.66
C THR A 293 -90.16 54.49 -40.48
N SER A 294 -89.03 54.67 -41.17
CA SER A 294 -87.89 53.78 -40.99
C SER A 294 -87.03 54.31 -39.86
N VAL A 295 -86.88 53.50 -38.80
CA VAL A 295 -85.92 53.75 -37.73
C VAL A 295 -84.79 52.74 -37.87
N ALA A 296 -83.62 53.22 -38.25
CA ALA A 296 -82.45 52.40 -38.51
C ALA A 296 -81.33 52.68 -37.52
N TRP A 297 -80.61 51.65 -37.14
CA TRP A 297 -79.44 51.73 -36.26
C TRP A 297 -78.20 51.17 -36.94
N LYS A 298 -77.06 51.68 -36.49
CA LYS A 298 -75.73 51.22 -36.90
C LYS A 298 -74.83 51.15 -35.68
N ILE A 299 -74.30 49.95 -35.43
CA ILE A 299 -73.44 49.61 -34.30
C ILE A 299 -72.06 49.30 -34.86
N MET A 300 -71.07 50.12 -34.50
CA MET A 300 -69.72 50.02 -35.03
C MET A 300 -68.69 49.97 -33.91
N ARG A 301 -67.63 49.18 -34.12
CA ARG A 301 -66.41 49.20 -33.32
C ARG A 301 -65.22 48.95 -34.24
N LYS A 302 -64.07 49.61 -33.99
CA LYS A 302 -62.87 49.50 -34.83
C LYS A 302 -63.14 49.74 -36.33
N GLY A 303 -64.15 50.56 -36.67
CA GLY A 303 -64.55 50.82 -38.06
C GLY A 303 -65.34 49.69 -38.75
N VAL A 304 -65.69 48.61 -38.04
CA VAL A 304 -66.47 47.47 -38.58
C VAL A 304 -67.80 47.35 -37.81
N GLY A 305 -68.83 46.82 -38.48
CA GLY A 305 -70.12 46.56 -37.84
C GLY A 305 -70.02 45.42 -36.82
N VAL A 306 -70.53 45.63 -35.60
CA VAL A 306 -70.52 44.63 -34.53
C VAL A 306 -71.93 44.18 -34.21
N THR A 307 -72.16 42.86 -34.26
CA THR A 307 -73.43 42.27 -33.85
C THR A 307 -73.54 42.28 -32.32
N PRO A 308 -74.58 42.92 -31.75
CA PRO A 308 -74.74 42.96 -30.31
C PRO A 308 -75.13 41.60 -29.74
N THR A 309 -74.69 41.32 -28.51
CA THR A 309 -75.18 40.19 -27.70
C THR A 309 -76.53 40.52 -27.06
N VAL A 310 -76.82 41.79 -26.82
CA VAL A 310 -78.12 42.27 -26.34
C VAL A 310 -78.50 43.54 -27.09
N LEU A 311 -79.73 43.64 -27.59
CA LEU A 311 -80.30 44.86 -28.16
C LEU A 311 -81.71 45.03 -27.63
N THR A 312 -81.98 46.22 -27.08
CA THR A 312 -83.31 46.62 -26.65
C THR A 312 -83.71 47.85 -27.44
N PHE A 313 -84.87 47.79 -28.08
CA PHE A 313 -85.43 48.89 -28.83
C PHE A 313 -86.80 49.24 -28.26
N LYS A 314 -87.06 50.53 -28.07
CA LYS A 314 -88.32 51.03 -27.51
C LYS A 314 -88.89 52.16 -28.34
N GLN A 315 -90.20 52.19 -28.45
CA GLN A 315 -90.98 53.31 -28.97
C GLN A 315 -91.92 53.78 -27.86
N GLU A 316 -91.82 55.05 -27.45
CA GLU A 316 -92.59 55.60 -26.31
C GLU A 316 -92.50 54.75 -25.04
N GLY A 317 -91.31 54.19 -24.76
CA GLY A 317 -91.07 53.31 -23.62
C GLY A 317 -91.57 51.86 -23.78
N VAL A 318 -92.33 51.54 -24.83
CA VAL A 318 -92.80 50.18 -25.13
C VAL A 318 -91.73 49.44 -25.94
N ALA A 319 -91.35 48.25 -25.50
CA ALA A 319 -90.35 47.44 -26.19
C ALA A 319 -90.88 46.91 -27.52
N LEU A 320 -90.07 47.01 -28.57
CA LEU A 320 -90.31 46.40 -29.87
C LEU A 320 -89.25 45.34 -30.14
N SER A 321 -89.65 44.30 -30.88
CA SER A 321 -88.71 43.29 -31.35
C SER A 321 -87.77 43.88 -32.39
N ALA A 322 -86.48 43.65 -32.21
CA ALA A 322 -85.41 44.13 -33.07
C ALA A 322 -84.39 43.00 -33.23
N GLU A 323 -83.91 42.78 -34.45
CA GLU A 323 -82.90 41.75 -34.70
C GLU A 323 -81.55 42.15 -34.10
N LEU A 324 -80.81 41.15 -33.59
CA LEU A 324 -79.42 41.33 -33.19
C LEU A 324 -78.56 41.43 -34.43
N SER A 325 -78.42 42.64 -34.96
CA SER A 325 -77.60 42.93 -36.13
C SER A 325 -76.80 44.21 -35.95
N ALA A 326 -75.60 44.22 -36.55
CA ALA A 326 -74.74 45.41 -36.57
C ALA A 326 -75.39 46.61 -37.28
N ASN A 327 -76.22 46.34 -38.28
CA ASN A 327 -77.03 47.33 -38.97
C ASN A 327 -78.42 46.74 -39.12
N GLY A 328 -79.42 47.45 -38.64
CA GLY A 328 -80.81 46.99 -38.73
C GLY A 328 -81.75 48.18 -38.85
N SER A 329 -82.98 47.87 -39.23
CA SER A 329 -84.03 48.86 -39.32
C SER A 329 -85.36 48.23 -38.95
N ILE A 330 -86.19 48.99 -38.27
CA ILE A 330 -87.58 48.66 -38.05
C ILE A 330 -88.42 49.66 -38.84
N ASN A 331 -89.46 49.15 -39.51
CA ASN A 331 -90.54 49.99 -39.96
C ASN A 331 -91.47 50.22 -38.77
N ALA A 332 -91.36 51.40 -38.16
CA ALA A 332 -92.16 51.77 -37.01
C ALA A 332 -93.42 52.50 -37.48
N LYS A 333 -94.55 52.21 -36.81
CA LYS A 333 -95.81 52.87 -37.08
C LYS A 333 -96.02 54.00 -36.08
N VAL A 334 -96.32 55.19 -36.59
CA VAL A 334 -96.57 56.39 -35.80
C VAL A 334 -97.93 56.98 -36.16
N ASN A 335 -98.70 57.35 -35.13
CA ASN A 335 -100.00 58.01 -35.28
C ASN A 335 -100.29 58.90 -34.06
N LYS A 336 -99.34 59.77 -33.71
CA LYS A 336 -99.43 60.65 -32.56
C LYS A 336 -99.04 62.05 -32.99
N LEU A 337 -99.94 63.02 -32.85
CA LEU A 337 -99.61 64.43 -33.05
C LEU A 337 -98.52 64.85 -32.04
N GLY A 338 -97.45 65.48 -32.52
CA GLY A 338 -96.27 65.81 -31.73
C GLY A 338 -95.17 64.75 -31.78
N ASP A 339 -94.37 64.68 -30.71
CA ASP A 339 -93.17 63.84 -30.67
C ASP A 339 -93.48 62.37 -30.35
N THR A 340 -92.83 61.48 -31.08
CA THR A 340 -92.66 60.05 -30.80
C THR A 340 -91.18 59.75 -30.59
N VAL A 341 -90.81 59.21 -29.43
CA VAL A 341 -89.42 58.92 -29.03
C VAL A 341 -89.09 57.46 -29.30
N PHE A 342 -87.94 57.24 -29.95
CA PHE A 342 -87.32 55.95 -30.15
C PHE A 342 -86.03 55.85 -29.34
N GLU A 343 -85.87 54.76 -28.60
CA GLU A 343 -84.71 54.50 -27.76
C GLU A 343 -84.11 53.15 -28.14
N ILE A 344 -82.79 53.10 -28.19
CA ILE A 344 -82.04 51.87 -28.40
C ILE A 344 -80.93 51.76 -27.35
N ALA A 345 -80.78 50.58 -26.75
CA ALA A 345 -79.65 50.24 -25.90
C ALA A 345 -79.09 48.87 -26.28
N VAL A 346 -77.76 48.80 -26.39
CA VAL A 346 -77.03 47.64 -26.89
C VAL A 346 -75.92 47.23 -25.93
N GLU A 347 -75.70 45.92 -25.87
CA GLU A 347 -74.51 45.31 -25.28
C GLU A 347 -73.80 44.51 -26.37
N ALA A 348 -72.50 44.76 -26.57
CA ALA A 348 -71.68 44.05 -27.53
C ALA A 348 -70.26 43.97 -26.98
N GLU A 349 -69.65 42.78 -27.03
CA GLU A 349 -68.25 42.55 -26.63
C GLU A 349 -67.93 43.09 -25.21
N GLY A 350 -68.87 42.95 -24.28
CA GLY A 350 -68.74 43.41 -22.89
C GLY A 350 -68.94 44.91 -22.67
N MET A 351 -69.26 45.69 -23.71
CA MET A 351 -69.52 47.13 -23.64
C MET A 351 -71.00 47.46 -23.81
N LYS A 352 -71.46 48.53 -23.15
CA LYS A 352 -72.85 49.00 -23.21
C LYS A 352 -72.95 50.41 -23.78
N LYS A 353 -73.94 50.66 -24.65
CA LYS A 353 -74.22 51.99 -25.20
C LYS A 353 -75.71 52.17 -25.44
N SER A 354 -76.20 53.40 -25.31
CA SER A 354 -77.60 53.75 -25.60
C SER A 354 -77.69 55.04 -26.43
N ALA A 355 -78.77 55.17 -27.18
CA ALA A 355 -79.11 56.33 -28.00
C ALA A 355 -80.63 56.54 -28.01
N SER A 356 -81.06 57.78 -28.18
CA SER A 356 -82.47 58.17 -28.28
C SER A 356 -82.65 59.23 -29.36
N LYS A 357 -83.74 59.15 -30.12
CA LYS A 357 -84.08 60.11 -31.17
C LYS A 357 -85.60 60.24 -31.30
N LYS A 358 -86.07 61.41 -31.69
CA LYS A 358 -87.49 61.71 -31.81
C LYS A 358 -87.90 61.97 -33.24
N LEU A 359 -89.11 61.52 -33.57
CA LEU A 359 -89.86 61.84 -34.76
C LEU A 359 -91.01 62.76 -34.37
N THR A 360 -91.32 63.76 -35.18
CA THR A 360 -92.47 64.64 -34.93
C THR A 360 -93.51 64.47 -36.01
N MET A 361 -94.77 64.23 -35.63
CA MET A 361 -95.89 64.38 -36.56
C MET A 361 -96.52 65.76 -36.36
N VAL A 362 -96.68 66.52 -37.43
CA VAL A 362 -97.24 67.88 -37.41
C VAL A 362 -98.47 67.96 -38.29
N LEU A 363 -99.39 68.85 -37.93
CA LEU A 363 -100.46 69.24 -38.83
C LEU A 363 -99.88 69.99 -40.06
N PRO A 364 -100.47 69.83 -41.26
CA PRO A 364 -100.03 70.58 -42.43
C PRO A 364 -100.27 72.07 -42.25
N VAL A 365 -99.60 72.88 -43.07
CA VAL A 365 -99.85 74.33 -43.14
C VAL A 365 -100.72 74.61 -44.36
N TYR A 366 -101.71 75.49 -44.21
CA TYR A 366 -102.64 75.88 -45.26
C TYR A 366 -102.50 77.37 -45.55
N MET A 367 -102.25 77.74 -46.80
CA MET A 367 -102.12 79.14 -47.20
C MET A 367 -102.82 79.38 -48.53
N GLY A 368 -103.44 80.53 -48.70
CA GLY A 368 -104.15 80.84 -49.93
C GLY A 368 -105.00 82.09 -49.82
N PHE A 369 -105.99 82.20 -50.69
CA PHE A 369 -106.91 83.34 -50.70
C PHE A 369 -108.36 82.86 -50.58
N ALA A 370 -109.17 83.55 -49.77
CA ALA A 370 -110.59 83.23 -49.58
C ALA A 370 -111.41 84.47 -49.22
N GLY A 371 -112.70 84.43 -49.56
CA GLY A 371 -113.65 85.54 -49.36
C GLY A 371 -114.26 85.62 -47.95
N ALA A 372 -114.06 84.61 -47.10
CA ALA A 372 -114.62 84.59 -45.74
C ALA A 372 -114.08 85.76 -44.89
N SER A 373 -114.94 86.32 -44.03
CA SER A 373 -114.60 87.43 -43.15
C SER A 373 -114.03 86.99 -41.79
N ASP A 374 -114.16 85.72 -41.42
CA ASP A 374 -113.67 85.13 -40.19
C ASP A 374 -113.15 83.70 -40.42
N ALA A 375 -112.30 83.21 -39.50
CA ALA A 375 -111.75 81.87 -39.60
C ALA A 375 -112.79 80.77 -39.34
N ALA A 376 -113.88 81.07 -38.64
CA ALA A 376 -114.95 80.11 -38.37
C ALA A 376 -115.73 79.73 -39.64
N GLY A 377 -115.93 80.68 -40.57
CA GLY A 377 -116.52 80.45 -41.89
C GLY A 377 -115.53 80.07 -42.98
N LEU A 378 -114.24 79.94 -42.66
CA LEU A 378 -113.19 79.57 -43.61
C LEU A 378 -113.07 78.05 -43.71
N ALA A 379 -113.27 77.51 -44.92
CA ALA A 379 -112.89 76.13 -45.22
C ALA A 379 -111.36 76.03 -45.36
N ILE A 380 -110.66 75.83 -44.24
CA ILE A 380 -109.18 75.84 -44.17
C ILE A 380 -108.56 74.83 -45.16
N THR A 381 -109.18 73.66 -45.31
CA THR A 381 -108.70 72.58 -46.19
C THR A 381 -108.83 72.89 -47.69
N GLU A 382 -109.62 73.90 -48.06
CA GLU A 382 -109.75 74.38 -49.44
C GLU A 382 -108.63 75.37 -49.83
N LEU A 383 -107.82 75.82 -48.86
CA LEU A 383 -106.59 76.56 -49.13
C LEU A 383 -105.49 75.62 -49.65
N SER A 384 -104.44 76.18 -50.24
CA SER A 384 -103.32 75.37 -50.70
C SER A 384 -102.60 74.73 -49.53
N LYS A 385 -102.51 73.40 -49.55
CA LYS A 385 -101.83 72.59 -48.56
C LYS A 385 -100.33 72.54 -48.81
N TYR A 386 -99.54 72.73 -47.76
CA TYR A 386 -98.09 72.62 -47.80
C TYR A 386 -97.62 71.34 -47.12
N ALA A 387 -96.48 70.81 -47.59
CA ALA A 387 -95.81 69.68 -46.96
C ALA A 387 -95.56 69.96 -45.47
N PRO A 388 -95.50 68.94 -44.60
CA PRO A 388 -95.28 69.14 -43.17
C PRO A 388 -94.03 69.98 -42.91
N LEU A 389 -94.20 71.07 -42.16
CA LEU A 389 -93.15 72.02 -41.81
C LEU A 389 -92.88 71.95 -40.32
N ALA A 390 -91.63 72.14 -39.90
CA ALA A 390 -91.29 72.31 -38.48
C ALA A 390 -91.59 73.73 -37.98
N SER A 391 -91.72 74.70 -38.90
CA SER A 391 -92.01 76.11 -38.63
C SER A 391 -92.66 76.74 -39.87
N PRO A 392 -93.56 77.72 -39.74
CA PRO A 392 -94.19 78.39 -40.87
C PRO A 392 -93.29 79.44 -41.53
N ALA A 393 -92.09 79.68 -40.97
CA ALA A 393 -91.14 80.62 -41.53
C ALA A 393 -90.62 80.12 -42.89
N GLY A 394 -90.60 81.01 -43.87
CA GLY A 394 -90.23 80.66 -45.24
C GLY A 394 -90.73 81.67 -46.25
N THR A 395 -90.41 81.42 -47.52
CA THR A 395 -90.90 82.23 -48.64
C THR A 395 -91.84 81.39 -49.49
N TYR A 396 -93.07 81.88 -49.65
CA TYR A 396 -94.17 81.17 -50.29
C TYR A 396 -94.65 81.97 -51.48
N LYS A 397 -94.69 81.33 -52.65
CA LYS A 397 -95.36 81.89 -53.83
C LYS A 397 -96.82 81.45 -53.79
N ILE A 398 -97.73 82.40 -53.67
CA ILE A 398 -99.16 82.14 -53.56
C ILE A 398 -99.86 82.95 -54.64
N LYS A 399 -100.67 82.27 -55.45
CA LYS A 399 -101.43 82.89 -56.53
C LYS A 399 -102.84 83.22 -56.07
N ASN A 400 -103.24 84.47 -56.25
CA ASN A 400 -104.61 84.92 -56.10
C ASN A 400 -105.28 84.96 -57.48
N ASN A 401 -106.36 84.20 -57.66
CA ASN A 401 -107.08 84.12 -58.95
C ASN A 401 -108.32 85.02 -59.03
N ALA A 402 -108.66 85.76 -57.97
CA ALA A 402 -109.84 86.61 -57.93
C ALA A 402 -109.58 87.94 -57.20
N ASP A 403 -110.28 88.99 -57.65
CA ASP A 403 -110.32 90.26 -56.92
C ASP A 403 -111.26 90.18 -55.71
N GLY A 404 -110.99 91.00 -54.69
CA GLY A 404 -111.89 91.13 -53.54
C GLY A 404 -111.78 90.05 -52.47
N ILE A 405 -110.78 89.17 -52.54
CA ILE A 405 -110.53 88.12 -51.53
C ILE A 405 -109.24 88.36 -50.72
N TYR A 406 -109.17 87.75 -49.54
CA TYR A 406 -108.12 88.04 -48.56
C TYR A 406 -107.08 86.93 -48.53
N LEU A 407 -105.82 87.29 -48.25
CA LEU A 407 -104.78 86.30 -47.94
C LEU A 407 -105.11 85.65 -46.60
N TRP A 408 -105.09 84.33 -46.57
CA TRP A 408 -105.23 83.51 -45.37
C TRP A 408 -104.00 82.63 -45.19
N LEU A 409 -103.39 82.71 -44.01
CA LEU A 409 -102.31 81.84 -43.58
C LEU A 409 -102.78 81.10 -42.34
N CYS A 410 -103.14 79.83 -42.50
CA CYS A 410 -103.57 78.96 -41.41
C CYS A 410 -102.44 77.98 -41.09
N VAL A 411 -101.80 78.19 -39.95
CA VAL A 411 -100.75 77.32 -39.43
C VAL A 411 -101.27 76.54 -38.24
N PRO A 412 -100.73 75.35 -37.91
CA PRO A 412 -101.06 74.63 -36.69
C PRO A 412 -101.01 75.54 -35.46
N ASP A 413 -101.86 75.31 -34.46
CA ASP A 413 -101.90 76.11 -33.23
C ASP A 413 -100.56 76.15 -32.45
N THR A 414 -99.74 75.13 -32.60
CA THR A 414 -98.37 75.03 -32.10
C THR A 414 -97.38 75.96 -32.80
N MET A 415 -97.75 76.51 -33.97
CA MET A 415 -96.95 77.46 -34.73
C MET A 415 -97.45 78.89 -34.55
N THR A 416 -96.58 79.87 -34.79
CA THR A 416 -96.93 81.28 -34.74
C THR A 416 -96.32 81.98 -35.94
N ILE A 417 -97.08 82.88 -36.55
CA ILE A 417 -96.58 83.80 -37.58
C ILE A 417 -96.38 85.14 -36.90
N ASN A 418 -95.13 85.60 -36.83
CA ASN A 418 -94.82 86.87 -36.20
C ASN A 418 -94.91 88.03 -37.21
N LYS A 419 -94.50 87.77 -38.45
CA LYS A 419 -94.48 88.79 -39.50
C LYS A 419 -94.68 88.18 -40.87
N VAL A 420 -95.42 88.91 -41.71
CA VAL A 420 -95.61 88.59 -43.12
C VAL A 420 -95.23 89.80 -43.95
N THR A 421 -94.38 89.57 -44.96
CA THR A 421 -93.98 90.61 -45.91
C THR A 421 -94.21 90.14 -47.34
N SER A 422 -94.47 91.08 -48.24
CA SER A 422 -94.52 90.86 -49.69
C SER A 422 -93.66 91.92 -50.36
N SER A 423 -92.68 91.49 -51.17
CA SER A 423 -91.68 92.38 -51.80
C SER A 423 -90.98 93.34 -50.81
N GLY A 424 -90.72 92.87 -49.59
CA GLY A 424 -90.08 93.67 -48.52
C GLY A 424 -91.01 94.58 -47.72
N PHE A 425 -92.26 94.75 -48.14
CA PHE A 425 -93.26 95.55 -47.42
C PHE A 425 -94.08 94.66 -46.47
N THR A 426 -94.38 95.17 -45.28
CA THR A 426 -95.23 94.46 -44.31
C THR A 426 -96.65 94.32 -44.86
N VAL A 427 -97.16 93.09 -44.88
CA VAL A 427 -98.56 92.81 -45.19
C VAL A 427 -99.33 92.96 -43.87
N PRO A 428 -100.21 93.97 -43.72
CA PRO A 428 -100.92 94.17 -42.47
C PRO A 428 -101.89 93.02 -42.24
N MET A 429 -101.63 92.19 -41.24
CA MET A 429 -102.53 91.11 -40.84
C MET A 429 -103.48 91.59 -39.75
N ARG A 430 -104.70 91.04 -39.74
CA ARG A 430 -105.62 91.19 -38.62
C ARG A 430 -105.15 90.33 -37.44
N GLU A 431 -105.78 90.55 -36.28
CA GLU A 431 -105.56 89.69 -35.12
C GLU A 431 -105.80 88.23 -35.50
N VAL A 432 -104.94 87.36 -34.97
CA VAL A 432 -105.01 85.92 -35.22
C VAL A 432 -106.36 85.38 -34.77
N GLN A 433 -106.94 84.54 -35.61
CA GLN A 433 -108.20 83.88 -35.32
C GLN A 433 -107.96 82.38 -35.14
N THR A 434 -108.72 81.77 -34.25
CA THR A 434 -108.72 80.33 -34.08
C THR A 434 -109.54 79.70 -35.20
N GLY A 435 -108.91 78.80 -35.95
CA GLY A 435 -109.53 77.91 -36.92
C GLY A 435 -109.45 76.46 -36.43
N GLN A 436 -110.25 75.58 -37.02
CA GLN A 436 -110.25 74.17 -36.65
C GLN A 436 -110.48 73.31 -37.88
N THR A 437 -109.80 72.16 -37.94
CA THR A 437 -110.14 71.06 -38.84
C THR A 437 -110.46 69.81 -38.02
N GLU A 438 -110.88 68.73 -38.66
CA GLU A 438 -111.11 67.44 -37.99
C GLU A 438 -109.85 66.86 -37.32
N LEU A 439 -108.66 67.29 -37.74
CA LEU A 439 -107.37 66.78 -37.26
C LEU A 439 -106.73 67.66 -36.17
N GLY A 440 -107.19 68.90 -35.98
CA GLY A 440 -106.73 69.76 -34.90
C GLY A 440 -106.92 71.26 -35.12
N GLY A 441 -106.42 72.05 -34.17
CA GLY A 441 -106.55 73.50 -34.13
C GLY A 441 -105.53 74.23 -35.02
N TYR A 442 -105.96 75.38 -35.56
CA TYR A 442 -105.16 76.25 -36.40
C TYR A 442 -105.20 77.69 -35.90
N LYS A 443 -104.10 78.41 -36.10
CA LYS A 443 -104.03 79.86 -36.04
C LYS A 443 -104.09 80.42 -37.46
N CYS A 444 -105.17 81.10 -37.77
CA CYS A 444 -105.42 81.68 -39.08
C CYS A 444 -105.20 83.21 -39.04
N TYR A 445 -104.28 83.67 -39.89
CA TYR A 445 -103.93 85.08 -40.07
C TYR A 445 -104.49 85.55 -41.40
N ARG A 446 -105.35 86.57 -41.36
CA ARG A 446 -105.95 87.17 -42.55
C ARG A 446 -105.34 88.53 -42.85
N SER A 447 -105.10 88.86 -44.12
CA SER A 447 -104.78 90.23 -44.51
C SER A 447 -105.88 91.21 -44.10
N SER A 448 -105.49 92.43 -43.75
CA SER A 448 -106.42 93.49 -43.38
C SER A 448 -107.21 94.02 -44.57
N ASN A 449 -106.61 93.94 -45.76
CA ASN A 449 -107.17 94.40 -47.02
C ASN A 449 -107.38 93.21 -47.97
N ALA A 450 -108.40 93.31 -48.80
CA ALA A 450 -108.56 92.42 -49.94
C ALA A 450 -107.37 92.62 -50.89
N ILE A 451 -106.90 91.52 -51.47
CA ILE A 451 -105.75 91.47 -52.37
C ILE A 451 -106.30 91.33 -53.79
N VAL A 452 -105.74 92.09 -54.74
CA VAL A 452 -106.13 91.97 -56.16
C VAL A 452 -105.60 90.67 -56.75
N ALA A 453 -106.22 90.18 -57.81
CA ALA A 453 -105.76 89.00 -58.53
C ALA A 453 -104.31 89.19 -59.01
N GLY A 454 -103.48 88.15 -58.84
CA GLY A 454 -102.06 88.23 -59.14
C GLY A 454 -101.23 87.15 -58.42
N GLU A 455 -99.96 87.05 -58.78
CA GLU A 455 -99.00 86.16 -58.11
C GLU A 455 -98.17 86.94 -57.09
N TYR A 456 -98.16 86.47 -55.85
CA TYR A 456 -97.49 87.13 -54.73
C TYR A 456 -96.44 86.22 -54.12
N THR A 457 -95.33 86.82 -53.71
CA THR A 457 -94.31 86.14 -52.93
C THR A 457 -94.35 86.68 -51.50
N TYR A 458 -94.78 85.84 -50.57
CA TYR A 458 -94.87 86.18 -49.15
C TYR A 458 -93.70 85.57 -48.39
N THR A 459 -92.99 86.37 -47.63
CA THR A 459 -91.99 85.89 -46.66
C THR A 459 -92.58 85.97 -45.27
N ILE A 460 -92.55 84.83 -44.59
CA ILE A 460 -93.07 84.58 -43.25
C ILE A 460 -91.90 84.35 -42.31
N SER A 461 -91.96 84.96 -41.12
CA SER A 461 -90.99 84.79 -40.03
C SER A 461 -91.67 84.76 -38.68
#